data_AF-A0A656JXD8-F1
#
_entry.id   AF-A0A656JXD8-F1
#
_cell.length_a   1.000
_cell.length_b   1.000
_cell.length_c   1.000
_cell.angle_alpha   90.00
_cell.angle_beta   90.00
_cell.angle_gamma   90.00
#
_symmetry.space_group_name_H-M   'P 1'
#
loop_
_entity.id
_entity.type
_entity.pdbx_description
1 polymer ?
#
loop_
_entity_poly.entity_id
_entity_poly.type
_entity_poly.pdbx_seq_one_letter_code
_entity_poly.pdbx_strand_id
1 'polypeptide(L)'
;MSSSSAEHSESLPSILAGPLLRRQEAGRLVLWLVGSRPLNLTLSLRHGAADGSSSGFIDYSLTGQQCQVVAVGRHAFIHLIDLQLEADLPLDTWVDYDLRVEGEP
;
A
#
# COMPACT_ATOMS: atom_id res chain seq x y z
N MET A 1 -0.90 40.21 -22.88
CA MET A 1 -0.77 39.40 -21.65
C MET A 1 -1.13 37.98 -22.04
N SER A 2 -0.11 37.16 -22.27
CA SER A 2 -0.26 35.82 -22.84
C SER A 2 -0.77 34.85 -21.77
N SER A 3 -1.96 34.31 -21.98
CA SER A 3 -2.47 33.13 -21.28
C SER A 3 -1.63 31.92 -21.70
N SER A 4 -0.71 31.50 -20.84
CA SER A 4 -0.02 30.22 -20.99
C SER A 4 -0.99 29.12 -20.57
N SER A 5 -1.72 28.57 -21.54
CA SER A 5 -2.34 27.26 -21.39
C SER A 5 -1.18 26.27 -21.25
N ALA A 6 -0.81 25.95 -20.01
CA ALA A 6 0.04 24.81 -19.76
C ALA A 6 -0.75 23.57 -20.19
N GLU A 7 -0.45 23.06 -21.38
CA GLU A 7 -0.84 21.73 -21.79
C GLU A 7 -0.11 20.74 -20.89
N HIS A 8 -0.63 20.56 -19.67
CA HIS A 8 -0.26 19.43 -18.86
C HIS A 8 -0.85 18.20 -19.57
N SER A 9 0.00 17.47 -20.29
CA SER A 9 -0.25 16.06 -20.53
C SER A 9 -0.22 15.37 -19.18
N GLU A 10 -1.28 15.51 -18.38
CA GLU A 10 -1.35 14.90 -17.05
C GLU A 10 -1.44 13.40 -17.22
N SER A 11 -0.27 12.76 -17.12
CA SER A 11 -0.18 11.33 -16.89
C SER A 11 -1.03 10.99 -15.66
N LEU A 12 -1.86 9.95 -15.77
CA LEU A 12 -2.65 9.45 -14.66
C LEU A 12 -1.77 9.22 -13.43
N PRO A 13 -2.26 9.53 -12.21
CA PRO A 13 -1.52 9.22 -10.99
C PRO A 13 -1.30 7.71 -10.88
N SER A 14 -0.26 7.30 -10.19
CA SER A 14 0.05 5.87 -10.04
C SER A 14 -1.03 5.12 -9.27
N ILE A 15 -1.58 5.72 -8.23
CA ILE A 15 -2.76 5.20 -7.50
C ILE A 15 -3.99 5.95 -7.99
N LEU A 16 -4.96 5.20 -8.50
CA LEU A 16 -6.27 5.71 -8.93
C LEU A 16 -7.31 5.65 -7.81
N ALA A 17 -7.22 4.64 -6.93
CA ALA A 17 -8.11 4.48 -5.78
C ALA A 17 -7.47 3.61 -4.68
N GLY A 18 -7.78 3.91 -3.42
CA GLY A 18 -7.29 3.18 -2.24
C GLY A 18 -6.17 3.90 -1.48
N PRO A 19 -5.46 3.21 -0.58
CA PRO A 19 -5.64 1.79 -0.21
C PRO A 19 -6.90 1.53 0.64
N LEU A 20 -7.51 0.37 0.45
CA LEU A 20 -8.65 -0.11 1.24
C LEU A 20 -8.22 -1.32 2.06
N LEU A 21 -8.24 -1.20 3.38
CA LEU A 21 -8.11 -2.33 4.30
C LEU A 21 -9.39 -3.18 4.24
N ARG A 22 -9.28 -4.40 3.70
CA ARG A 22 -10.42 -5.31 3.46
C ARG A 22 -10.61 -6.32 4.58
N ARG A 23 -9.51 -6.77 5.18
CA ARG A 23 -9.51 -7.72 6.30
C ARG A 23 -8.28 -7.46 7.16
N GLN A 24 -8.49 -7.49 8.47
CA GLN A 24 -7.43 -7.46 9.46
C GLN A 24 -7.69 -8.59 10.46
N GLU A 25 -6.67 -9.42 10.66
CA GLU A 25 -6.54 -10.39 11.74
C GLU A 25 -5.20 -10.19 12.43
N ALA A 26 -4.96 -10.93 13.52
CA ALA A 26 -3.67 -10.91 14.19
C ALA A 26 -2.52 -11.25 13.23
N GLY A 27 -2.57 -12.38 12.52
CA GLY A 27 -1.49 -12.82 11.64
C GLY A 27 -1.64 -12.47 10.16
N ARG A 28 -2.66 -11.70 9.76
CA ARG A 28 -2.98 -11.49 8.33
C ARG A 28 -3.58 -10.13 8.04
N LEU A 29 -3.12 -9.50 6.97
CA LEU A 29 -3.66 -8.26 6.42
C LEU A 29 -4.04 -8.42 4.96
N VAL A 30 -5.23 -7.95 4.60
CA VAL A 30 -5.70 -7.90 3.20
C VAL A 30 -6.00 -6.46 2.85
N LEU A 31 -5.29 -5.92 1.85
CA LEU A 31 -5.44 -4.54 1.37
C LEU A 31 -5.64 -4.54 -0.15
N TRP A 32 -6.53 -3.69 -0.65
CA TRP A 32 -6.72 -3.51 -2.09
C TRP A 32 -6.43 -2.08 -2.51
N LEU A 33 -5.87 -1.90 -3.70
CA LEU A 33 -5.81 -0.61 -4.38
C LEU A 33 -5.94 -0.79 -5.89
N VAL A 34 -6.20 0.31 -6.59
CA VAL A 34 -6.18 0.35 -8.05
C VAL A 34 -5.08 1.28 -8.49
N GLY A 35 -4.13 0.76 -9.28
CA GLY A 35 -3.10 1.55 -9.93
C GLY A 35 -3.38 1.81 -11.41
N SER A 36 -2.78 2.87 -11.95
CA SER A 36 -2.82 3.17 -13.39
C SER A 36 -1.91 2.26 -14.23
N ARG A 37 -1.01 1.54 -13.56
CA ARG A 37 -0.07 0.54 -14.05
C ARG A 37 0.16 -0.51 -12.96
N PRO A 38 0.81 -1.65 -13.25
CA PRO A 38 1.38 -2.50 -12.20
C PRO A 38 2.34 -1.68 -11.32
N LEU A 39 2.29 -1.91 -10.01
CA LEU A 39 3.02 -1.16 -8.98
C LEU A 39 3.76 -2.17 -8.12
N ASN A 40 5.01 -1.86 -7.80
CA ASN A 40 5.75 -2.54 -6.74
C ASN A 40 5.44 -1.82 -5.43
N LEU A 41 5.02 -2.58 -4.42
CA LEU A 41 4.51 -2.03 -3.18
C LEU A 41 5.28 -2.59 -1.99
N THR A 42 5.49 -1.75 -0.98
CA THR A 42 6.02 -2.15 0.32
C THR A 42 5.06 -1.69 1.39
N LEU A 43 4.56 -2.62 2.21
CA LEU A 43 3.78 -2.30 3.40
C LEU A 43 4.75 -2.14 4.58
N SER A 44 4.74 -0.99 5.21
CA SER A 44 5.51 -0.72 6.42
C SER A 44 4.57 -0.70 7.61
N LEU A 45 4.83 -1.51 8.64
CA LEU A 45 4.02 -1.58 9.85
C LEU A 45 4.83 -1.12 11.06
N ARG A 46 4.20 -0.38 11.97
CA ARG A 46 4.77 -0.04 13.27
C ARG A 46 3.71 -0.20 14.34
N HIS A 47 4.04 -0.90 15.41
CA HIS A 47 3.20 -0.98 16.59
C HIS A 47 4.01 -0.56 17.83
N GLY A 48 3.35 0.05 18.81
CA GLY A 48 4.00 0.40 20.08
C GLY A 48 4.39 -0.86 20.86
N ALA A 49 5.55 -0.84 21.53
CA ALA A 49 5.81 -1.83 22.55
C ALA A 49 5.04 -1.47 23.84
N ALA A 50 4.61 -2.48 24.60
CA ALA A 50 3.85 -2.29 25.83
C ALA A 50 4.60 -1.47 26.92
N ASP A 51 5.92 -1.31 26.77
CA ASP A 51 6.80 -0.53 27.64
C ASP A 51 7.01 0.93 27.16
N GLY A 52 6.34 1.35 26.08
CA GLY A 52 6.49 2.69 25.51
C GLY A 52 7.73 2.87 24.64
N SER A 53 8.51 1.82 24.38
CA SER A 53 9.55 1.84 23.37
C SER A 53 8.91 1.84 21.97
N SER A 54 9.29 2.79 21.11
CA SER A 54 8.81 2.74 19.72
C SER A 54 9.57 1.64 18.99
N SER A 55 8.87 0.59 18.58
CA SER A 55 9.37 -0.29 17.53
C SER A 55 9.59 0.54 16.26
N GLY A 56 10.66 0.29 15.52
CA GLY A 56 10.83 0.85 14.18
C GLY A 56 9.73 0.33 13.25
N PHE A 57 9.62 0.92 12.05
CA PHE A 57 8.81 0.30 11.01
C PHE A 57 9.45 -1.01 10.55
N ILE A 58 8.62 -2.04 10.39
CA ILE A 58 8.96 -3.31 9.77
C ILE A 58 8.41 -3.30 8.35
N ASP A 59 9.28 -3.51 7.37
CA ASP A 59 8.95 -3.44 5.95
C ASP A 59 8.65 -4.83 5.38
N TYR A 60 7.51 -4.94 4.71
CA TYR A 60 7.04 -6.12 4.00
C TYR A 60 6.99 -5.81 2.50
N SER A 61 7.93 -6.37 1.74
CA SER A 61 7.90 -6.27 0.27
C SER A 61 6.76 -7.13 -0.28
N LEU A 62 5.85 -6.54 -1.04
CA LEU A 62 4.64 -7.20 -1.51
C LEU A 62 4.87 -7.79 -2.91
N THR A 63 5.60 -8.91 -2.97
CA THR A 63 5.98 -9.56 -4.22
C THR A 63 5.36 -10.95 -4.36
N GLY A 64 5.33 -11.47 -5.58
CA GLY A 64 4.91 -12.84 -5.86
C GLY A 64 3.51 -13.15 -5.35
N GLN A 65 3.41 -14.02 -4.33
CA GLN A 65 2.13 -14.50 -3.79
C GLN A 65 1.44 -13.50 -2.85
N GLN A 66 2.14 -12.47 -2.36
CA GLN A 66 1.59 -11.49 -1.41
C GLN A 66 0.82 -10.37 -2.10
N CYS A 67 0.96 -10.22 -3.42
CA CYS A 67 0.27 -9.21 -4.20
C CYS A 67 -0.07 -9.75 -5.59
N GLN A 68 -1.35 -10.06 -5.81
CA GLN A 68 -1.85 -10.41 -7.13
C GLN A 68 -2.30 -9.15 -7.86
N VAL A 69 -1.82 -8.95 -9.08
CA VAL A 69 -2.23 -7.82 -9.93
C VAL A 69 -3.17 -8.30 -11.03
N VAL A 70 -4.36 -7.72 -11.10
CA VAL A 70 -5.39 -8.02 -12.10
C VAL A 70 -5.64 -6.80 -12.97
N ALA A 71 -5.31 -6.89 -14.26
CA ALA A 71 -5.63 -5.84 -15.22
C ALA A 71 -7.13 -5.86 -15.55
N VAL A 72 -7.81 -4.73 -15.34
CA VAL A 72 -9.25 -4.54 -15.65
C VAL A 72 -9.49 -3.46 -16.70
N GLY A 73 -8.42 -2.82 -17.18
CA GLY A 73 -8.45 -1.86 -18.27
C GLY A 73 -7.05 -1.47 -18.72
N ARG A 74 -6.94 -0.56 -19.69
CA ARG A 74 -5.64 -0.09 -20.22
C ARG A 74 -4.78 0.60 -19.16
N HIS A 75 -5.44 1.30 -18.24
CA HIS A 75 -4.80 2.03 -17.15
C HIS A 75 -5.47 1.70 -15.81
N ALA A 76 -5.90 0.46 -15.61
CA ALA A 76 -6.56 0.06 -14.38
C ALA A 76 -6.12 -1.34 -13.98
N PHE A 77 -5.35 -1.41 -12.90
CA PHE A 77 -4.75 -2.62 -12.37
C PHE A 77 -5.14 -2.72 -10.90
N ILE A 78 -5.88 -3.76 -10.54
CA ILE A 78 -6.26 -4.03 -9.15
C ILE A 78 -5.11 -4.80 -8.51
N HIS A 79 -4.58 -4.27 -7.40
CA HIS A 79 -3.58 -4.94 -6.58
C HIS A 79 -4.29 -5.54 -5.36
N LEU A 80 -4.36 -6.87 -5.34
CA LEU A 80 -4.95 -7.65 -4.27
C LEU A 80 -3.83 -8.12 -3.35
N ILE A 81 -3.61 -7.38 -2.27
CA ILE A 81 -2.58 -7.68 -1.27
C ILE A 81 -3.16 -8.64 -0.25
N ASP A 82 -2.46 -9.75 -0.04
CA ASP A 82 -2.76 -10.77 0.97
C ASP A 82 -1.47 -11.14 1.69
N LEU A 83 -1.21 -10.44 2.79
CA LEU A 83 0.01 -10.56 3.56
C LEU A 83 -0.21 -11.42 4.79
N GLN A 84 0.52 -12.52 4.88
CA GLN A 84 0.72 -13.25 6.13
C GLN A 84 1.88 -12.62 6.89
N LEU A 85 1.66 -12.35 8.17
CA LEU A 85 2.66 -11.75 9.05
C LEU A 85 3.47 -12.87 9.73
N GLU A 86 4.77 -12.64 9.89
CA GLU A 86 5.65 -13.58 10.59
C GLU A 86 5.34 -13.64 12.10
N ALA A 87 4.86 -12.54 12.65
CA ALA A 87 4.39 -12.41 14.01
C ALA A 87 3.02 -11.75 14.03
N ASP A 88 2.16 -12.22 14.93
CA ASP A 88 0.83 -11.66 15.14
C ASP A 88 0.91 -10.19 15.57
N LEU A 89 0.01 -9.37 15.01
CA LEU A 89 -0.23 -8.02 15.48
C LEU A 89 -0.69 -8.04 16.95
N PRO A 90 -0.22 -7.08 17.77
CA PRO A 90 -0.64 -6.99 19.16
C PRO A 90 -2.13 -6.67 19.25
N LEU A 91 -2.78 -7.26 20.26
CA LEU A 91 -4.17 -6.96 20.59
C LEU A 91 -4.29 -5.61 21.29
N ASP A 92 -5.43 -4.95 21.10
CA ASP A 92 -5.80 -3.67 21.75
C ASP A 92 -4.71 -2.59 21.66
N THR A 93 -3.94 -2.61 20.57
CA THR A 93 -2.79 -1.74 20.38
C THR A 93 -2.89 -1.04 19.04
N TRP A 94 -2.52 0.23 19.01
CA TRP A 94 -2.44 0.99 17.77
C TRP A 94 -1.30 0.47 16.88
N VAL A 95 -1.65 0.23 15.62
CA VAL A 95 -0.72 -0.18 14.57
C VAL A 95 -0.74 0.89 13.48
N ASP A 96 0.34 1.63 13.36
CA ASP A 96 0.58 2.53 12.25
C ASP A 96 0.97 1.71 11.02
N TYR A 97 0.53 2.15 9.85
CA TYR A 97 0.98 1.57 8.59
C TYR A 97 1.21 2.64 7.53
N ASP A 98 2.08 2.32 6.59
CA ASP A 98 2.26 3.05 5.35
C ASP A 98 2.37 2.05 4.18
N LEU A 99 1.74 2.37 3.05
CA LEU A 99 1.79 1.53 1.85
C LEU A 99 2.50 2.31 0.74
N ARG A 100 3.78 2.03 0.57
CA ARG A 100 4.68 2.80 -0.29
C ARG A 100 4.76 2.21 -1.68
N VAL A 101 4.74 3.09 -2.68
CA VAL A 101 4.99 2.75 -4.08
C VAL A 101 6.47 2.94 -4.37
N GLU A 102 7.13 1.91 -4.90
CA GLU A 102 8.54 2.01 -5.23
C GLU A 102 8.80 3.07 -6.33
N GLY A 103 9.78 3.93 -6.09
CA GLY A 103 10.14 5.01 -7.02
C GLY A 103 9.25 6.25 -6.92
N GLU A 104 8.37 6.33 -5.93
CA GLU A 104 7.56 7.52 -5.62
C GLU A 104 7.90 8.06 -4.23
N PRO A 105 7.86 9.40 -4.05
CA PRO A 105 8.19 10.05 -2.79
C PRO A 105 7.16 9.83 -1.67
#